data_AF-A0AAD0FWA5-F1
#
_entry.id   AF-A0AAD0FWA5-F1
#
_cell.length_a   1.000
_cell.length_b   1.000
_cell.length_c   1.000
_cell.angle_alpha   90.00
_cell.angle_beta   90.00
_cell.angle_gamma   90.00
#
_symmetry.space_group_name_H-M   'P 1'
#
loop_
_entity.id
_entity.type
_entity.pdbx_description
1 polymer ?
#
loop_
_entity_poly.entity_id
_entity_poly.type
_entity_poly.pdbx_seq_one_letter_code
_entity_poly.pdbx_strand_id
1 'polypeptide(L)'
;MTKFDRYLKAYFDLSDEFKNLDNETIRELVKGWEQSLKQIEDFVTSKKVTKSQMVSGLEQGLREIPEIICDLPSPIKEQALLMYNQAVLKTIPELE
;
A
#
# COMPACT_ATOMS: atom_id res chain seq x y z
N MET A 1 -5.25 9.47 -15.10
CA MET A 1 -4.46 8.86 -14.01
C MET A 1 -3.78 7.62 -14.58
N THR A 2 -2.47 7.45 -14.44
CA THR A 2 -1.74 6.28 -14.95
C THR A 2 -1.91 5.07 -14.02
N LYS A 3 -1.53 3.85 -14.47
CA LYS A 3 -1.51 2.65 -13.62
C LYS A 3 -0.62 2.84 -12.39
N PHE A 4 0.55 3.48 -12.58
CA PHE A 4 1.42 3.91 -11.48
C PHE A 4 0.70 4.81 -10.48
N ASP A 5 0.04 5.88 -10.96
CA ASP A 5 -0.63 6.84 -10.06
C ASP A 5 -1.77 6.17 -9.28
N ARG A 6 -2.50 5.22 -9.90
CA ARG A 6 -3.53 4.42 -9.20
C ARG A 6 -2.93 3.58 -8.08
N TYR A 7 -1.82 2.90 -8.34
CA TYR A 7 -1.17 2.03 -7.35
C TYR A 7 -0.57 2.83 -6.21
N LEU A 8 0.13 3.92 -6.53
CA LEU A 8 0.67 4.82 -5.53
C LEU A 8 -0.43 5.41 -4.66
N LYS A 9 -1.57 5.81 -5.26
CA LYS A 9 -2.73 6.27 -4.51
C LYS A 9 -3.29 5.20 -3.57
N ALA A 10 -3.40 3.94 -4.02
CA ALA A 10 -3.89 2.86 -3.18
C ALA A 10 -3.01 2.64 -1.94
N TYR A 11 -1.68 2.76 -2.08
CA TYR A 11 -0.78 2.73 -0.92
C TYR A 11 -0.99 3.91 0.04
N PHE A 12 -1.15 5.13 -0.48
CA PHE A 12 -1.41 6.30 0.36
C PHE A 12 -2.74 6.18 1.12
N ASP A 13 -3.80 5.82 0.41
CA ASP A 13 -5.12 5.62 1.02
C ASP A 13 -5.04 4.53 2.11
N LEU A 14 -4.39 3.40 1.82
CA LEU A 14 -4.26 2.30 2.79
C LEU A 14 -3.40 2.68 3.99
N SER A 15 -2.30 3.40 3.77
CA SER A 15 -1.44 3.94 4.82
C SER A 15 -2.24 4.84 5.76
N ASP A 16 -3.09 5.72 5.22
CA ASP A 16 -3.93 6.61 6.02
C ASP A 16 -5.03 5.86 6.79
N GLU A 17 -5.65 4.84 6.18
CA GLU A 17 -6.62 3.97 6.86
C GLU A 17 -5.96 3.18 8.01
N PHE A 18 -4.77 2.62 7.76
CA PHE A 18 -4.03 1.81 8.75
C PHE A 18 -3.57 2.63 9.95
N LYS A 19 -3.31 3.94 9.82
CA LYS A 19 -3.01 4.82 10.97
C LYS A 19 -4.14 4.86 12.00
N ASN A 20 -5.37 4.56 11.59
CA ASN A 20 -6.52 4.54 12.48
C ASN A 20 -6.61 3.24 13.31
N LEU A 21 -5.79 2.23 12.99
CA LEU A 21 -5.68 1.01 13.79
C LEU A 21 -4.72 1.25 14.96
N ASP A 22 -5.23 1.12 16.19
CA ASP A 22 -4.41 1.23 17.41
C ASP A 22 -3.58 -0.04 17.63
N ASN A 23 -2.59 -0.25 16.77
CA ASN A 23 -1.69 -1.40 16.81
C ASN A 23 -0.25 -0.96 16.49
N GLU A 24 0.70 -1.42 17.30
CA GLU A 24 2.12 -1.04 17.16
C GLU A 24 2.74 -1.59 15.87
N THR A 25 2.50 -2.87 15.56
CA THR A 25 3.00 -3.51 14.33
C THR A 25 2.49 -2.81 13.07
N ILE A 26 1.20 -2.45 13.03
CA ILE A 26 0.64 -1.65 11.93
C ILE A 26 1.30 -0.28 11.84
N ARG A 27 1.52 0.41 12.98
CA ARG A 27 2.19 1.72 12.99
C ARG A 27 3.61 1.65 12.43
N GLU A 28 4.37 0.64 12.80
CA GLU A 28 5.72 0.42 12.27
C GLU A 28 5.70 0.12 10.76
N LEU A 29 4.77 -0.73 10.32
CA LEU A 29 4.57 -1.04 8.89
C LEU A 29 4.26 0.22 8.08
N VAL A 30 3.28 1.01 8.53
CA VAL A 30 2.88 2.28 7.89
C VAL A 30 4.06 3.24 7.79
N LYS A 31 4.84 3.40 8.87
CA LYS A 31 6.02 4.26 8.86
C LYS A 31 7.06 3.83 7.80
N GLY A 32 7.27 2.52 7.67
CA GLY A 32 8.14 1.95 6.63
C GLY A 32 7.61 2.22 5.22
N TRP A 33 6.30 2.11 5.02
CA TRP A 33 5.65 2.42 3.75
C TRP A 33 5.77 3.89 3.38
N GLU A 34 5.46 4.82 4.28
CA GLU A 34 5.57 6.25 4.01
C GLU A 34 6.98 6.66 3.56
N GLN A 35 8.00 6.08 4.20
CA GLN A 35 9.40 6.29 3.79
C GLN A 35 9.66 5.74 2.39
N SER A 36 9.19 4.53 2.10
CA SER A 36 9.36 3.89 0.80
C SER A 36 8.63 4.64 -0.32
N LEU A 37 7.39 5.08 -0.07
CA LEU A 37 6.58 5.85 -1.02
C LEU A 37 7.26 7.18 -1.37
N LYS A 38 7.79 7.89 -0.37
CA LYS A 38 8.56 9.11 -0.59
C LYS A 38 9.80 8.86 -1.47
N GLN A 39 10.53 7.78 -1.22
CA GLN A 39 11.68 7.40 -2.05
C GLN A 39 11.28 7.10 -3.50
N ILE A 40 10.14 6.42 -3.70
CA ILE A 40 9.61 6.12 -5.04
C ILE A 40 9.28 7.43 -5.77
N GLU A 41 8.63 8.38 -5.11
CA GLU A 41 8.35 9.71 -5.69
C GLU A 41 9.64 10.45 -6.05
N ASP A 42 10.66 10.40 -5.20
CA ASP A 42 11.97 11.01 -5.46
C ASP A 42 12.68 10.35 -6.66
N PHE A 43 12.63 9.02 -6.79
CA PHE A 43 13.23 8.30 -7.92
C PHE A 43 12.54 8.61 -9.25
N VAL A 44 11.21 8.71 -9.25
CA VAL A 44 10.44 9.09 -10.43
C VAL A 44 10.69 10.55 -10.80
N THR A 45 10.73 11.46 -9.82
CA THR A 45 10.98 12.89 -10.04
C THR A 45 12.40 13.14 -10.58
N SER A 46 13.39 12.43 -10.03
CA SER A 46 14.78 12.50 -10.49
C SER A 46 15.02 11.79 -11.84
N LYS A 47 13.99 11.17 -12.43
CA LYS A 47 14.04 10.39 -13.69
C LYS A 47 15.07 9.25 -13.70
N LYS A 48 15.52 8.81 -12.52
CA LYS A 48 16.39 7.64 -12.37
C LYS A 48 15.66 6.35 -12.73
N VAL A 49 14.35 6.31 -12.46
CA VAL A 49 13.45 5.22 -12.82
C VAL A 49 12.17 5.81 -13.41
N THR A 50 11.63 5.17 -14.43
CA THR A 50 10.37 5.58 -15.05
C THR A 50 9.17 5.01 -14.30
N LYS A 51 8.01 5.68 -14.38
CA LYS A 51 6.76 5.19 -13.77
C LYS A 51 6.43 3.76 -14.20
N SER A 52 6.60 3.41 -15.48
CA SER A 52 6.30 2.07 -16.01
C SER A 52 7.17 0.99 -15.40
N GLN A 53 8.45 1.28 -15.11
CA GLN A 53 9.36 0.33 -14.46
C GLN A 53 8.97 0.01 -13.00
N MET A 54 8.25 0.92 -12.33
CA MET A 54 7.80 0.73 -10.95
C MET A 54 6.44 0.01 -10.84
N VAL A 55 5.65 0.00 -11.92
CA VAL A 55 4.26 -0.51 -11.88
C VAL A 55 4.19 -1.94 -11.36
N SER A 56 5.04 -2.84 -11.86
CA SER A 56 5.01 -4.26 -11.45
C SER A 56 5.38 -4.45 -9.99
N GLY A 57 6.36 -3.71 -9.48
CA GLY A 57 6.76 -3.77 -8.08
C GLY A 57 5.67 -3.23 -7.14
N LEU A 58 5.03 -2.12 -7.51
CA LEU A 58 3.90 -1.59 -6.76
C LEU A 58 2.72 -2.56 -6.77
N GLU A 59 2.42 -3.18 -7.93
CA GLU A 59 1.36 -4.18 -8.07
C GLU A 59 1.60 -5.39 -7.16
N GLN A 60 2.81 -5.95 -7.24
CA GLN A 60 3.19 -7.11 -6.45
C GLN A 60 3.12 -6.81 -4.96
N GLY A 61 3.68 -5.67 -4.53
CA GLY A 61 3.63 -5.30 -3.12
C GLY A 61 2.19 -5.17 -2.60
N LEU A 62 1.24 -4.65 -3.39
CA LEU A 62 -0.17 -4.58 -2.98
C LEU A 62 -0.75 -5.98 -2.79
N ARG A 63 -0.46 -6.91 -3.72
CA ARG A 63 -0.93 -8.31 -3.64
C ARG A 63 -0.39 -9.06 -2.42
N GLU A 64 0.78 -8.68 -1.92
CA GLU A 64 1.43 -9.31 -0.77
C GLU A 64 0.93 -8.76 0.59
N ILE A 65 0.28 -7.59 0.62
CA ILE A 65 -0.20 -6.99 1.88
C ILE A 65 -1.10 -7.91 2.71
N PRO A 66 -2.10 -8.61 2.14
CA PRO A 66 -2.94 -9.53 2.90
C PRO A 66 -2.15 -10.62 3.63
N GLU A 67 -1.05 -11.10 3.02
CA GLU A 67 -0.16 -12.09 3.63
C GLU A 67 0.64 -11.46 4.78
N ILE A 68 1.17 -10.26 4.59
CA ILE A 68 1.91 -9.50 5.61
C ILE A 68 1.05 -9.24 6.86
N ILE A 69 -0.22 -8.88 6.68
CA ILE A 69 -1.12 -8.57 7.80
C ILE A 69 -1.82 -9.82 8.38
N CYS A 70 -1.60 -11.00 7.80
CA CYS A 70 -2.30 -12.23 8.21
C CYS A 70 -1.89 -12.72 9.60
N ASP A 71 -0.67 -12.38 10.03
CA ASP A 71 -0.10 -12.73 11.33
C ASP A 71 -0.59 -11.82 12.47
N LEU A 72 -1.34 -10.76 12.16
CA LEU A 72 -1.89 -9.89 13.19
C LEU A 72 -2.96 -10.60 14.03
N PRO A 73 -3.08 -10.27 15.33
CA PRO A 73 -4.14 -10.82 16.17
C PRO A 73 -5.51 -10.28 15.76
N SER A 74 -6.57 -11.10 15.92
CA SER A 74 -7.94 -10.59 15.88
C SER A 74 -8.19 -9.67 17.10
N PRO A 75 -8.96 -8.58 16.96
CA PRO A 75 -9.74 -8.18 15.78
C PRO A 75 -8.97 -7.32 14.76
N ILE A 76 -7.72 -6.95 15.04
CA ILE A 76 -6.95 -6.01 14.20
C ILE A 76 -6.76 -6.55 12.78
N LYS A 77 -6.47 -7.85 12.63
CA LYS A 77 -6.37 -8.50 11.32
C LYS A 77 -7.61 -8.33 10.47
N GLU A 78 -8.79 -8.56 11.04
CA GLU A 78 -10.06 -8.49 10.32
C GLU A 78 -10.34 -7.06 9.86
N GLN A 79 -10.03 -6.08 10.71
CA GLN A 79 -10.15 -4.66 10.36
C GLN A 79 -9.16 -4.26 9.26
N ALA A 80 -7.90 -4.68 9.36
CA ALA A 80 -6.87 -4.39 8.37
C ALA A 80 -7.20 -5.02 7.00
N LEU A 81 -7.68 -6.26 6.96
CA LEU A 81 -8.14 -6.92 5.73
C LEU A 81 -9.34 -6.20 5.11
N LEU A 82 -10.31 -5.77 5.94
CA LEU A 82 -11.46 -5.00 5.45
C LEU A 82 -11.02 -3.66 4.82
N MET A 83 -10.14 -2.93 5.50
CA MET A 83 -9.56 -1.67 5.00
C MET A 83 -8.77 -1.89 3.70
N TYR A 84 -7.96 -2.96 3.63
CA TYR A 84 -7.24 -3.35 2.42
C TYR A 84 -8.19 -3.59 1.25
N ASN A 85 -9.21 -4.43 1.45
CA ASN A 85 -10.18 -4.73 0.40
C ASN A 85 -10.91 -3.46 -0.06
N GLN A 86 -11.27 -2.57 0.86
CA GLN A 86 -11.92 -1.30 0.50
C GLN A 86 -11.00 -0.37 -0.30
N ALA A 87 -9.74 -0.22 0.10
CA ALA A 87 -8.78 0.65 -0.57
C ALA A 87 -8.38 0.10 -1.96
N VAL A 88 -8.12 -1.20 -2.04
CA VAL A 88 -7.66 -1.86 -3.26
C VAL A 88 -8.80 -2.09 -4.25
N LEU A 89 -9.94 -2.66 -3.85
CA LEU A 89 -11.06 -2.91 -4.79
C LEU A 89 -11.63 -1.60 -5.36
N LYS A 90 -11.68 -0.54 -4.55
CA LYS A 90 -12.17 0.78 -5.00
C LYS A 90 -11.25 1.43 -6.03
N THR A 91 -9.94 1.19 -5.92
CA THR A 91 -8.93 1.89 -6.74
C THR A 91 -8.45 1.03 -7.91
N ILE A 92 -8.47 -0.29 -7.74
CA ILE A 92 -7.88 -1.31 -8.61
C ILE A 92 -8.76 -2.58 -8.58
N PRO A 93 -9.93 -2.56 -9.24
CA PRO A 93 -10.80 -3.74 -9.30
C PRO A 93 -10.17 -4.93 -10.04
N GLU A 94 -9.14 -4.70 -10.85
CA GLU A 94 -8.40 -5.74 -11.58
C GLU A 94 -7.32 -6.48 -10.75
N LEU A 95 -7.19 -6.18 -9.45
CA LEU A 95 -6.18 -6.80 -8.57
C LEU A 95 -6.66 -8.09 -7.87
N GLU A 96 -7.96 -8.45 -7.98
CA GLU A 96 -8.51 -9.72 -7.49
C GLU A 96 -7.93 -10.96 -8.18
#